data_AF-A0A7S3S0L1-F1
#
_entry.id   AF-A0A7S3S0L1-F1
#
_cell.length_a   1.000
_cell.length_b   1.000
_cell.length_c   1.000
_cell.angle_alpha   90.00
_cell.angle_beta   90.00
_cell.angle_gamma   90.00
#
_symmetry.space_group_name_H-M   'P 1'
#
loop_
_entity.id
_entity.type
_entity.pdbx_description
1 polymer ?
#
loop_
_entity_poly.entity_id
_entity_poly.type
_entity_poly.pdbx_seq_one_letter_code
_entity_poly.pdbx_strand_id
1 'polypeptide(L)'
;GGISAARHAAELGKRVALADFVVPSPPGTKWGLGGTCVNVGCIPKKMMHYAGILAESRKDMELQGWTQDKNAQHNWQTMVGNVQKHIKQLNWGYKADLIKLKVKFYPYYASFVDKHTILLDNGKETKTVTADKVVIAVGGRPSYPGIPGDKEFGITSDDIFS
;
A
#
# COMPACT_ATOMS: atom_id res chain seq x y z
N GLY A 1 -0.79 0.69 10.90
CA GLY A 1 -0.01 0.80 12.15
C GLY A 1 0.64 2.16 12.30
N GLY A 2 1.82 2.35 11.69
CA GLY A 2 2.66 3.55 11.88
C GLY A 2 1.95 4.89 11.66
N ILE A 3 1.18 5.05 10.57
CA ILE A 3 0.42 6.28 10.29
C ILE A 3 -0.56 6.61 11.44
N SER A 4 -1.28 5.61 11.97
CA SER A 4 -2.23 5.82 13.06
C SER A 4 -1.51 6.26 14.33
N ALA A 5 -0.41 5.60 14.71
CA ALA A 5 0.38 5.97 15.87
C ALA A 5 0.96 7.40 15.73
N ALA A 6 1.49 7.73 14.55
CA ALA A 6 2.07 9.04 14.28
C ALA A 6 1.01 10.15 14.36
N ARG A 7 -0.18 9.92 13.80
CA ARG A 7 -1.31 10.85 13.87
C ARG A 7 -1.71 11.15 15.31
N HIS A 8 -2.02 10.12 16.10
CA HIS A 8 -2.50 10.32 17.47
C HIS A 8 -1.41 10.95 18.36
N ALA A 9 -0.14 10.58 18.17
CA ALA A 9 0.95 11.22 18.90
C ALA A 9 1.08 12.72 18.56
N ALA A 10 0.89 13.10 17.30
CA ALA A 10 0.89 14.49 16.88
C ALA A 10 -0.31 15.28 17.41
N GLU A 11 -1.50 14.67 17.43
CA GLU A 11 -2.72 15.26 18.04
C GLU A 11 -2.55 15.52 19.54
N LEU A 12 -1.77 14.69 20.25
CA LEU A 12 -1.36 14.89 21.63
C LEU A 12 -0.22 15.91 21.81
N GLY A 13 0.12 16.67 20.77
CA GLY A 13 1.11 17.74 20.80
C GLY A 13 2.57 17.26 20.78
N LYS A 14 2.84 15.99 20.45
CA LYS A 14 4.23 15.51 20.34
C LYS A 14 4.83 15.88 18.98
N ARG A 15 6.13 16.13 18.96
CA ARG A 15 6.90 16.26 17.71
C ARG A 15 7.17 14.87 17.15
N VAL A 16 6.58 14.57 15.99
CA VAL A 16 6.60 13.23 15.41
C VAL A 16 7.25 13.24 14.03
N ALA A 17 8.01 12.18 13.74
CA ALA A 17 8.45 11.84 12.40
C ALA A 17 7.93 10.44 12.02
N LEU A 18 7.66 10.24 10.73
CA LEU A 18 7.26 8.95 10.17
C LEU A 18 8.20 8.63 9.01
N ALA A 19 8.91 7.50 9.09
CA ALA A 19 9.68 6.96 7.99
C ALA A 19 8.90 5.82 7.31
N ASP A 20 8.81 5.84 5.98
CA ASP A 20 8.16 4.80 5.18
C ASP A 20 8.93 4.62 3.87
N PHE A 21 9.21 3.37 3.50
CA PHE A 21 9.90 3.04 2.27
C PHE A 21 9.45 1.68 1.75
N VAL A 22 9.14 1.63 0.46
CA VAL A 22 8.73 0.42 -0.23
C VAL A 22 9.91 -0.09 -1.04
N VAL A 23 10.56 -1.14 -0.53
CA VAL A 23 11.53 -1.91 -1.32
C VAL A 23 10.76 -2.57 -2.47
N PRO A 24 11.14 -2.37 -3.74
CA PRO A 24 10.43 -2.99 -4.87
C PRO A 24 10.34 -4.52 -4.73
N SER A 25 9.25 -5.11 -5.24
CA SER A 25 9.18 -6.58 -5.43
C SER A 25 10.23 -7.05 -6.46
N PRO A 26 10.50 -8.37 -6.60
CA PRO A 26 11.43 -8.85 -7.61
C PRO A 26 11.11 -8.41 -9.06
N PRO A 27 9.83 -8.37 -9.49
CA PRO A 27 9.46 -7.75 -10.78
C PRO A 27 9.62 -6.22 -10.85
N GLY A 28 9.88 -5.55 -9.73
CA GLY A 28 10.09 -4.10 -9.64
C GLY A 28 8.86 -3.30 -9.21
N THR A 29 7.76 -3.95 -8.80
CA THR A 29 6.54 -3.27 -8.36
C THR A 29 6.80 -2.49 -7.07
N LYS A 30 6.32 -1.25 -7.03
CA LYS A 30 6.39 -0.36 -5.86
C LYS A 30 5.17 0.53 -5.79
N TRP A 31 4.89 1.08 -4.62
CA TRP A 31 3.71 1.92 -4.37
C TRP A 31 4.00 3.08 -3.41
N GLY A 32 2.97 3.87 -3.11
CA GLY A 32 3.05 5.06 -2.28
C GLY A 32 2.71 4.85 -0.80
N LEU A 33 2.69 5.95 -0.04
CA LEU A 33 2.38 5.95 1.39
C LEU A 33 1.01 5.31 1.70
N GLY A 34 0.95 4.48 2.74
CA GLY A 34 -0.30 3.86 3.22
C GLY A 34 -0.12 2.42 3.69
N GLY A 35 1.02 1.81 3.37
CA GLY A 35 1.35 0.42 3.71
C GLY A 35 0.56 -0.61 2.90
N THR A 36 0.66 -1.87 3.31
CA THR A 36 0.16 -3.04 2.57
C THR A 36 -1.35 -2.97 2.32
N CYS A 37 -2.17 -2.74 3.35
CA CYS A 37 -3.63 -2.84 3.24
C CYS A 37 -4.23 -1.86 2.22
N VAL A 38 -3.63 -0.67 2.07
CA VAL A 38 -4.05 0.36 1.12
C VAL A 38 -3.62 0.01 -0.30
N ASN A 39 -2.37 -0.40 -0.49
CA ASN A 39 -1.76 -0.46 -1.81
C ASN A 39 -1.83 -1.85 -2.45
N VAL A 40 -1.65 -2.91 -1.66
CA VAL A 40 -1.45 -4.29 -2.15
C VAL A 40 -2.13 -5.33 -1.25
N GLY A 41 -3.23 -4.93 -0.63
CA GLY A 41 -3.91 -5.73 0.37
C GLY A 41 -5.41 -5.51 0.35
N CYS A 42 -5.98 -5.20 1.52
CA CYS A 42 -7.42 -5.15 1.74
C CYS A 42 -8.20 -4.34 0.69
N ILE A 43 -7.74 -3.14 0.35
CA ILE A 43 -8.44 -2.22 -0.55
C ILE A 43 -8.51 -2.77 -1.97
N PRO A 44 -7.39 -3.01 -2.69
CA PRO A 44 -7.46 -3.55 -4.04
C PRO A 44 -8.07 -4.95 -4.06
N LYS A 45 -7.80 -5.80 -3.06
CA LYS A 45 -8.42 -7.13 -2.95
C LYS A 45 -9.94 -7.03 -2.90
N LYS A 46 -10.51 -6.12 -2.11
CA LYS A 46 -11.97 -5.98 -1.98
C LYS A 46 -12.58 -5.37 -3.24
N MET A 47 -11.91 -4.42 -3.88
CA MET A 47 -12.37 -3.85 -5.15
C MET A 47 -12.41 -4.89 -6.27
N MET A 48 -11.35 -5.70 -6.42
CA MET A 48 -11.33 -6.77 -7.42
C MET A 48 -12.31 -7.90 -7.10
N HIS A 49 -12.49 -8.24 -5.81
CA HIS A 49 -13.53 -9.17 -5.39
C HIS A 49 -14.93 -8.65 -5.76
N TYR A 50 -15.20 -7.36 -5.57
CA TYR A 50 -16.46 -6.74 -5.96
C TYR A 50 -16.70 -6.80 -7.47
N ALA A 51 -15.66 -6.65 -8.29
CA ALA A 51 -15.78 -6.87 -9.74
C ALA A 51 -16.22 -8.32 -10.08
N GLY A 52 -15.76 -9.31 -9.32
CA GLY A 52 -16.24 -10.69 -9.43
C GLY A 52 -17.72 -10.85 -9.05
N ILE A 53 -18.14 -10.25 -7.93
CA ILE A 53 -19.56 -10.24 -7.51
C ILE A 53 -20.45 -9.62 -8.57
N LEU A 54 -20.02 -8.53 -9.20
CA LEU A 54 -20.77 -7.88 -10.29
C LEU A 54 -20.95 -8.77 -11.52
N ALA A 55 -20.02 -9.71 -11.76
CA ALA A 55 -20.18 -10.69 -12.83
C ALA A 55 -21.24 -11.74 -12.45
N GLU A 56 -21.25 -12.20 -11.21
CA GLU A 56 -22.25 -13.15 -10.69
C GLU A 56 -23.65 -12.54 -10.68
N SER A 57 -23.78 -11.28 -10.25
CA SER A 57 -25.07 -10.58 -10.14
C SER A 57 -25.78 -10.42 -11.48
N ARG A 58 -25.08 -10.52 -12.63
CA ARG A 58 -25.73 -10.50 -13.94
C ARG A 58 -26.73 -11.63 -14.10
N LYS A 59 -26.48 -12.80 -13.52
CA LYS A 59 -27.43 -13.93 -13.55
C LYS A 59 -28.67 -13.61 -12.74
N ASP A 60 -28.50 -13.02 -11.57
CA ASP A 60 -29.62 -12.64 -10.70
C ASP A 60 -30.46 -11.54 -11.34
N MET A 61 -29.83 -10.58 -12.03
CA MET A 61 -30.53 -9.54 -12.79
C MET A 61 -31.45 -10.12 -13.86
N GLU A 62 -31.02 -11.15 -14.60
CA GLU A 62 -31.88 -11.82 -15.59
C GLU A 62 -33.13 -12.45 -14.93
N LEU A 63 -32.98 -13.09 -13.77
CA LEU A 63 -34.10 -13.66 -13.01
C LEU A 63 -35.09 -12.60 -12.51
N GLN A 64 -34.63 -11.37 -12.32
CA GLN A 64 -35.45 -10.22 -11.94
C GLN A 64 -35.97 -9.42 -13.15
N GLY A 65 -35.86 -9.95 -14.37
CA GLY A 65 -36.45 -9.37 -15.57
C GLY A 65 -35.59 -8.30 -16.26
N TRP A 66 -34.33 -8.12 -15.87
CA TRP A 66 -33.42 -7.21 -16.56
C TRP A 66 -32.82 -7.87 -17.82
N THR A 67 -32.89 -7.18 -18.95
CA THR A 67 -32.18 -7.58 -20.17
C THR A 67 -30.71 -7.18 -20.08
N GLN A 68 -29.78 -8.12 -20.30
CA GLN A 68 -28.33 -7.90 -20.26
C GLN A 68 -27.69 -8.23 -21.62
N ASP A 69 -26.58 -7.56 -21.96
CA ASP A 69 -25.73 -7.97 -23.07
C ASP A 69 -24.87 -9.18 -22.66
N LYS A 70 -25.18 -10.35 -23.25
CA LYS A 70 -24.47 -11.61 -23.00
C LYS A 70 -23.04 -11.64 -23.54
N ASN A 71 -22.70 -10.73 -24.46
CA ASN A 71 -21.37 -10.64 -25.05
C ASN A 71 -20.44 -9.67 -24.31
N ALA A 72 -20.94 -8.96 -23.29
CA ALA A 72 -20.15 -7.96 -22.57
C ALA A 72 -19.00 -8.61 -21.77
N GLN A 73 -17.77 -8.36 -22.19
CA GLN A 73 -16.55 -8.90 -21.59
C GLN A 73 -15.99 -8.01 -20.46
N HIS A 74 -15.30 -8.64 -19.51
CA HIS A 74 -14.55 -7.92 -18.48
C HIS A 74 -13.22 -7.39 -19.02
N ASN A 75 -12.97 -6.09 -18.86
CA ASN A 75 -11.71 -5.46 -19.24
C ASN A 75 -10.80 -5.30 -18.01
N TRP A 76 -9.75 -6.11 -17.93
CA TRP A 76 -8.80 -6.11 -16.81
C TRP A 76 -8.13 -4.74 -16.61
N GLN A 77 -7.65 -4.13 -17.68
CA GLN A 77 -6.92 -2.87 -17.65
C GLN A 77 -7.79 -1.72 -17.13
N THR A 78 -9.09 -1.72 -17.45
CA THR A 78 -10.06 -0.75 -16.94
C THR A 78 -10.26 -0.93 -15.44
N MET A 79 -10.43 -2.17 -14.97
CA MET A 79 -10.56 -2.45 -13.53
C MET A 79 -9.30 -2.01 -12.78
N VAL A 80 -8.12 -2.45 -13.23
CA VAL A 80 -6.83 -2.10 -12.63
C VAL A 80 -6.62 -0.58 -12.64
N GLY A 81 -6.91 0.11 -13.75
CA GLY A 81 -6.82 1.56 -13.84
C GLY A 81 -7.69 2.28 -12.79
N ASN A 82 -8.91 1.81 -12.58
CA ASN A 82 -9.82 2.34 -11.56
C ASN A 82 -9.34 2.05 -10.12
N VAL A 83 -8.86 0.82 -9.86
CA VAL A 83 -8.26 0.44 -8.57
C VAL A 83 -7.06 1.33 -8.25
N GLN A 84 -6.13 1.47 -9.19
CA GLN A 84 -4.93 2.28 -9.04
C GLN A 84 -5.24 3.77 -8.87
N LYS A 85 -6.27 4.29 -9.56
CA LYS A 85 -6.76 5.66 -9.35
C LYS A 85 -7.24 5.87 -7.90
N HIS A 86 -8.01 4.92 -7.36
CA HIS A 86 -8.49 5.00 -5.98
C HIS A 86 -7.34 4.93 -4.96
N ILE A 87 -6.38 4.02 -5.16
CA ILE A 87 -5.19 3.91 -4.30
C ILE A 87 -4.40 5.22 -4.28
N LYS A 88 -4.17 5.85 -5.44
CA LYS A 88 -3.46 7.13 -5.53
C LYS A 88 -4.17 8.25 -4.75
N GLN A 89 -5.51 8.26 -4.76
CA GLN A 89 -6.30 9.21 -3.95
C GLN A 89 -6.06 8.99 -2.45
N LEU A 90 -6.05 7.73 -1.99
CA LEU A 90 -5.76 7.39 -0.60
C LEU A 90 -4.33 7.77 -0.20
N ASN A 91 -3.33 7.48 -1.05
CA ASN A 91 -1.94 7.86 -0.79
C ASN A 91 -1.81 9.38 -0.61
N TRP A 92 -2.48 10.16 -1.46
CA TRP A 92 -2.49 11.61 -1.36
C TRP A 92 -3.18 12.09 -0.07
N GLY A 93 -4.33 11.49 0.29
CA GLY A 93 -5.04 11.77 1.53
C GLY A 93 -4.16 11.58 2.77
N TYR A 94 -3.46 10.45 2.87
CA TYR A 94 -2.52 10.21 3.98
C TYR A 94 -1.40 11.25 4.02
N LYS A 95 -0.83 11.61 2.87
CA LYS A 95 0.21 12.64 2.82
C LYS A 95 -0.32 14.00 3.28
N ALA A 96 -1.53 14.38 2.86
CA ALA A 96 -2.18 15.62 3.28
C ALA A 96 -2.44 15.64 4.80
N ASP A 97 -2.90 14.53 5.37
CA ASP A 97 -3.12 14.39 6.82
C ASP A 97 -1.82 14.57 7.61
N LEU A 98 -0.72 13.94 7.18
CA LEU A 98 0.59 14.10 7.84
C LEU A 98 1.07 15.55 7.80
N ILE A 99 0.88 16.25 6.68
CA ILE A 99 1.24 17.67 6.53
C ILE A 99 0.40 18.53 7.48
N LYS A 100 -0.92 18.32 7.51
CA LYS A 100 -1.85 19.05 8.38
C LYS A 100 -1.46 18.93 9.85
N LEU A 101 -1.03 17.73 10.27
CA LEU A 101 -0.63 17.43 11.64
C LEU A 101 0.84 17.77 11.93
N LYS A 102 1.56 18.36 10.96
CA LYS A 102 2.99 18.69 11.08
C LYS A 102 3.87 17.47 11.42
N VAL A 103 3.45 16.27 11.02
CA VAL A 103 4.27 15.07 11.12
C VAL A 103 5.33 15.13 10.03
N LYS A 104 6.61 15.05 10.41
CA LYS A 104 7.70 15.06 9.45
C LYS A 104 7.78 13.72 8.73
N PHE A 105 7.42 13.70 7.45
CA PHE A 105 7.47 12.50 6.64
C PHE A 105 8.84 12.30 5.99
N TYR A 106 9.40 11.11 6.16
CA TYR A 106 10.66 10.67 5.56
C TYR A 106 10.39 9.47 4.63
N PRO A 107 10.39 9.67 3.30
CA PRO A 107 10.37 8.56 2.33
C PRO A 107 11.72 7.83 2.26
N TYR A 108 12.16 7.25 3.37
CA TYR A 108 13.48 6.63 3.56
C TYR A 108 13.33 5.29 4.27
N TYR A 109 14.16 4.35 3.87
CA TYR A 109 14.40 3.13 4.62
C TYR A 109 15.09 3.49 5.93
N ALA A 110 14.55 2.98 7.05
CA ALA A 110 15.02 3.32 8.38
C ALA A 110 15.70 2.11 9.04
N SER A 111 16.88 2.32 9.62
CA SER A 111 17.61 1.30 10.39
C SER A 111 18.15 1.89 11.70
N PHE A 112 18.21 1.08 12.74
CA PHE A 112 18.78 1.52 14.02
C PHE A 112 20.31 1.55 13.93
N VAL A 113 20.90 2.68 14.32
CA VAL A 113 22.35 2.78 14.60
C VAL A 113 22.61 2.40 16.06
N ASP A 114 21.74 2.89 16.95
CA ASP A 114 21.70 2.55 18.37
C ASP A 114 20.26 2.70 18.89
N LYS A 115 20.05 2.62 20.20
CA LYS A 115 18.72 2.68 20.83
C LYS A 115 17.90 3.95 20.50
N HIS A 116 18.55 5.08 20.25
CA HIS A 116 17.91 6.38 20.06
C HIS A 116 18.26 7.06 18.74
N THR A 117 19.08 6.43 17.92
CA THR A 117 19.59 6.96 16.65
C THR A 117 19.15 6.10 15.48
N ILE A 118 18.52 6.73 14.50
CA ILE A 118 18.00 6.08 13.29
C ILE A 118 18.72 6.63 12.06
N LEU A 119 19.29 5.74 11.25
CA LEU A 119 19.79 6.04 9.91
C LEU A 119 18.62 5.95 8.93
N LEU A 120 18.45 7.00 8.14
CA LEU A 120 17.48 7.11 7.06
C LEU A 120 18.21 7.12 5.73
N ASP A 121 17.88 6.19 4.84
CA ASP A 121 18.47 6.03 3.51
C ASP A 121 17.38 5.86 2.43
N ASN A 122 17.44 6.63 1.35
CA ASN A 122 16.53 6.49 0.20
C ASN A 122 17.24 6.05 -1.09
N GLY A 123 18.49 5.60 -0.99
CA GLY A 123 19.37 5.21 -2.10
C GLY A 123 20.06 6.39 -2.79
N LYS A 124 19.72 7.64 -2.45
CA LYS A 124 20.34 8.86 -3.00
C LYS A 124 21.02 9.70 -1.93
N GLU A 125 20.45 9.71 -0.74
CA GLU A 125 20.97 10.45 0.41
C GLU A 125 20.71 9.67 1.69
N THR A 126 21.67 9.79 2.59
CA THR A 126 21.61 9.24 3.95
C THR A 126 21.55 10.39 4.95
N LYS A 127 20.75 10.23 6.01
CA LYS A 127 20.77 11.16 7.16
C LYS A 127 20.47 10.42 8.45
N THR A 128 20.96 10.99 9.54
CA THR A 128 20.72 10.46 10.88
C THR A 128 19.75 11.35 11.63
N VAL A 129 18.81 10.74 12.35
CA VAL A 129 17.87 11.41 13.24
C VAL A 129 17.86 10.74 14.60
N THR A 130 17.50 11.48 15.64
CA THR A 130 17.35 10.93 16.99
C THR A 130 15.91 11.04 17.49
N ALA A 131 15.51 10.10 18.35
CA ALA A 131 14.18 10.08 18.96
C ALA A 131 14.22 9.51 20.38
N ASP A 132 13.43 10.09 21.29
CA ASP A 132 13.26 9.56 22.65
C ASP A 132 12.50 8.21 22.64
N LYS A 133 11.50 8.08 21.76
CA LYS A 133 10.68 6.88 21.62
C LYS A 133 10.59 6.50 20.14
N VAL A 134 10.66 5.20 19.87
CA VAL A 134 10.55 4.64 18.52
C VAL A 134 9.46 3.58 18.51
N VAL A 135 8.52 3.69 17.58
CA VAL A 135 7.49 2.68 17.33
C VAL A 135 7.85 1.93 16.06
N ILE A 136 8.09 0.62 16.17
CA ILE A 136 8.39 -0.23 15.02
C ILE A 136 7.06 -0.72 14.43
N ALA A 137 6.77 -0.33 13.18
CA ALA A 137 5.53 -0.66 12.50
C ALA A 137 5.77 -1.02 11.02
N VAL A 138 6.83 -1.80 10.76
CA VAL A 138 7.36 -2.09 9.42
C VAL A 138 6.55 -3.12 8.62
N GLY A 139 5.66 -3.88 9.27
CA GLY A 139 4.86 -4.90 8.60
C GLY A 139 5.69 -6.07 8.11
N GLY A 140 5.22 -6.72 7.04
CA GLY A 140 5.87 -7.85 6.39
C GLY A 140 5.72 -7.80 4.87
N ARG A 141 6.33 -8.76 4.18
CA ARG A 141 6.31 -8.91 2.72
C ARG A 141 6.02 -10.37 2.33
N PRO A 142 5.52 -10.63 1.11
CA PRO A 142 5.34 -11.99 0.62
C PRO A 142 6.64 -12.81 0.68
N SER A 143 6.51 -14.08 1.07
CA SER A 143 7.60 -15.05 1.06
C SER A 143 7.61 -15.82 -0.26
N TYR A 144 8.81 -16.06 -0.79
CA TYR A 144 9.01 -16.94 -1.95
C TYR A 144 9.41 -18.35 -1.49
N PRO A 145 8.99 -19.41 -2.20
CA PRO A 145 9.21 -20.80 -1.80
C PRO A 145 10.67 -21.27 -1.89
N GLY A 146 11.57 -20.53 -2.54
CA GLY A 146 12.99 -20.87 -2.68
C GLY A 146 13.27 -21.92 -3.76
N ILE A 147 12.38 -22.07 -4.74
CA ILE A 147 12.56 -23.02 -5.86
C ILE A 147 13.09 -22.29 -7.10
N PRO A 148 13.80 -22.99 -8.03
CA PRO A 148 14.29 -22.38 -9.25
C PRO A 148 13.19 -21.64 -10.03
N GLY A 149 13.46 -20.38 -10.37
CA GLY A 149 12.55 -19.52 -11.15
C GLY A 149 11.43 -18.83 -10.37
N ASP A 150 11.32 -19.03 -9.05
CA ASP A 150 10.19 -18.49 -8.28
C ASP A 150 10.09 -16.96 -8.31
N LYS A 151 11.21 -16.24 -8.18
CA LYS A 151 11.28 -14.77 -8.25
C LYS A 151 11.34 -14.23 -9.66
N GLU A 152 11.72 -15.06 -10.63
CA GLU A 152 11.94 -14.65 -12.02
C GLU A 152 10.64 -14.73 -12.83
N PHE A 153 9.82 -15.75 -12.57
CA PHE A 153 8.57 -15.99 -13.29
C PHE A 153 7.33 -15.83 -12.40
N GLY A 154 7.48 -15.88 -11.08
CA GLY A 154 6.40 -15.76 -10.12
C GLY A 154 6.09 -14.31 -9.75
N ILE A 155 4.83 -14.06 -9.47
CA ILE A 155 4.34 -12.80 -8.89
C ILE A 155 3.67 -13.08 -7.54
N THR A 156 3.47 -12.02 -6.76
CA THR A 156 2.81 -12.10 -5.45
C THR A 156 1.62 -11.16 -5.38
N SER A 157 0.98 -11.08 -4.21
CA SER A 157 -0.02 -10.04 -3.95
C SER A 157 0.52 -8.63 -4.11
N ASP A 158 1.83 -8.42 -4.00
CA ASP A 158 2.44 -7.10 -4.22
C ASP A 158 2.35 -6.63 -5.67
N ASP A 159 2.16 -7.55 -6.62
CA ASP A 159 2.25 -7.30 -8.05
C ASP A 159 0.88 -7.38 -8.75
N ILE A 160 0.00 -8.27 -8.31
CA ILE A 160 -1.27 -8.60 -9.02
C ILE A 160 -2.27 -7.44 -9.10
N PHE A 161 -2.13 -6.43 -8.24
CA PHE A 161 -3.11 -5.35 -8.12
C PHE A 161 -2.86 -4.15 -9.06
N SER A 162 -1.81 -4.19 -9.88
CA SER A 162 -1.35 -3.07 -10.73
C SER A 162 -1.00 -3.47 -12.15
#